data_AF-A0A975T1R0-F1
#
_entry.id   AF-A0A975T1R0-F1
#
_cell.length_a   1.000
_cell.length_b   1.000
_cell.length_c   1.000
_cell.angle_alpha   90.00
_cell.angle_beta   90.00
_cell.angle_gamma   90.00
#
_symmetry.space_group_name_H-M   'P 1'
#
loop_
_entity.id
_entity.type
_entity.pdbx_description
1 polymer ?
#
loop_
_entity_poly.entity_id
_entity_poly.type
_entity_poly.pdbx_seq_one_letter_code
_entity_poly.pdbx_strand_id
1 'polypeptide(L)'
;MDTGARPRETEPSDGSQMSAWRFVVWFGIVAMLADIVYEGARSITGPLLASLGATSLVVGVVTGVGESASLMLRLVSGPLTDRTGRFWAWTLAGYGLTVVSVPLLGLASVLWVASGLVIAERVGKAVRSPAKAAVGALAWGVALGVQESTLRATVADLVGPGRRATAYGIFGAVLGVSAAAGGALSGGLYEVSVRLLVAVTALGQVLALVVLAVTLRRARDLRRTASRGV
;
A
#
# COMPACT_ATOMS: atom_id res chain seq x y z
N MET A 1 0.10 -37.58 -47.61
CA MET A 1 -0.01 -38.10 -46.24
C MET A 1 1.39 -38.20 -45.68
N ASP A 2 1.83 -37.21 -44.92
CA ASP A 2 2.52 -37.40 -43.64
C ASP A 2 2.57 -36.04 -42.93
N THR A 3 1.88 -35.98 -41.80
CA THR A 3 1.73 -34.82 -40.91
C THR A 3 2.66 -35.06 -39.72
N GLY A 4 3.91 -34.60 -39.82
CA GLY A 4 4.95 -34.81 -38.82
C GLY A 4 5.14 -33.61 -37.88
N ALA A 5 4.31 -33.56 -36.85
CA ALA A 5 4.49 -32.94 -35.53
C ALA A 5 5.46 -31.75 -35.37
N ARG A 6 4.89 -30.56 -35.10
CA ARG A 6 5.62 -29.49 -34.38
C ARG A 6 5.93 -29.98 -32.96
N PRO A 7 7.14 -29.71 -32.42
CA PRO A 7 7.42 -30.02 -31.02
C PRO A 7 6.41 -29.27 -30.14
N ARG A 8 5.72 -30.00 -29.26
CA ARG A 8 4.88 -29.40 -28.23
C ARG A 8 5.79 -28.57 -27.34
N GLU A 9 5.64 -27.24 -27.42
CA GLU A 9 6.16 -26.34 -26.41
C GLU A 9 5.69 -26.88 -25.05
N THR A 10 6.64 -27.29 -24.24
CA THR A 10 6.37 -27.70 -22.87
C THR A 10 5.98 -26.42 -22.14
N GLU A 11 4.67 -26.23 -21.95
CA GLU A 11 4.17 -25.20 -21.06
C GLU A 11 4.93 -25.34 -19.73
N PRO A 12 5.54 -24.26 -19.21
CA PRO A 12 6.19 -24.32 -17.93
C PRO A 12 5.15 -24.75 -16.91
N SER A 13 5.40 -25.89 -16.25
CA SER A 13 4.55 -26.44 -15.20
C SER A 13 4.21 -25.33 -14.21
N ASP A 14 2.91 -25.08 -14.03
CA ASP A 14 2.33 -24.13 -13.09
C ASP A 14 2.67 -24.57 -11.64
N GLY A 15 3.92 -24.30 -11.26
CA GLY A 15 4.44 -24.50 -9.92
C GLY A 15 3.83 -23.46 -9.01
N SER A 16 2.63 -23.78 -8.49
CA SER A 16 1.86 -23.06 -7.48
C SER A 16 2.33 -21.61 -7.24
N GLN A 17 2.12 -20.72 -8.20
CA GLN A 17 2.31 -19.30 -7.94
C GLN A 17 1.33 -18.93 -6.81
N MET A 18 1.86 -18.46 -5.68
CA MET A 18 1.02 -18.11 -4.54
C MET A 18 -0.02 -17.09 -5.00
N SER A 19 -1.30 -17.44 -4.84
CA SER A 19 -2.40 -16.51 -5.12
C SER A 19 -2.12 -15.17 -4.43
N ALA A 20 -2.30 -14.06 -5.16
CA ALA A 20 -2.07 -12.71 -4.65
C ALA A 20 -2.80 -12.47 -3.31
N TRP A 21 -3.97 -13.08 -3.12
CA TRP A 21 -4.71 -13.01 -1.86
C TRP A 21 -3.98 -13.70 -0.70
N ARG A 22 -3.43 -14.89 -0.93
CA ARG A 22 -2.61 -15.60 0.08
C ARG A 22 -1.34 -14.81 0.40
N PHE A 23 -0.71 -14.20 -0.60
CA PHE A 23 0.45 -13.33 -0.40
C PHE A 23 0.12 -12.14 0.51
N VAL A 24 -0.97 -11.40 0.21
CA VAL A 24 -1.40 -10.25 1.01
C VAL A 24 -1.72 -10.65 2.45
N VAL A 25 -2.44 -11.75 2.65
CA VAL A 25 -2.79 -12.24 4.00
C VAL A 25 -1.55 -12.62 4.79
N TRP A 26 -0.64 -13.42 4.21
CA TRP A 26 0.58 -13.84 4.90
C TRP A 26 1.51 -12.66 5.20
N PHE A 27 1.70 -11.76 4.22
CA PHE A 27 2.51 -10.56 4.41
C PHE A 27 1.88 -9.61 5.45
N GLY A 28 0.55 -9.51 5.46
CA GLY A 28 -0.21 -8.74 6.45
C GLY A 28 -0.02 -9.27 7.86
N ILE A 29 -0.09 -10.60 8.06
CA ILE A 29 0.17 -11.24 9.36
C ILE A 29 1.60 -10.95 9.83
N VAL A 30 2.60 -11.13 8.95
CA VAL A 30 4.01 -10.86 9.28
C VAL A 30 4.20 -9.38 9.66
N ALA A 31 3.61 -8.46 8.89
CA ALA A 31 3.67 -7.03 9.15
C ALA A 31 3.01 -6.66 10.48
N MET A 32 1.84 -7.26 10.78
CA MET A 32 1.11 -7.05 12.03
C MET A 32 1.93 -7.53 13.23
N LEU A 33 2.44 -8.77 13.20
CA LEU A 33 3.24 -9.33 14.28
C LEU A 33 4.47 -8.47 14.57
N ALA A 34 5.15 -8.01 13.52
CA ALA A 34 6.33 -7.18 13.68
C ALA A 34 6.03 -5.75 14.15
N ASP A 35 4.85 -5.21 13.85
CA ASP A 35 4.42 -3.91 14.38
C ASP A 35 3.98 -4.03 15.85
N ILE A 36 3.37 -5.15 16.27
CA ILE A 36 3.08 -5.43 17.68
C ILE A 36 4.38 -5.45 18.49
N VAL A 37 5.39 -6.18 18.03
CA VAL A 37 6.70 -6.25 18.71
C VAL A 37 7.38 -4.89 18.74
N TYR A 38 7.33 -4.13 17.63
CA TYR A 38 7.89 -2.79 17.54
C TYR A 38 7.26 -1.81 18.53
N GLU A 39 5.92 -1.71 18.53
CA GLU A 39 5.22 -0.78 19.42
C GLU A 39 5.32 -1.23 20.89
N GLY A 40 5.35 -2.55 21.13
CA GLY A 40 5.66 -3.11 22.45
C GLY A 40 7.04 -2.67 22.95
N ALA A 41 8.09 -2.87 22.15
CA ALA A 41 9.44 -2.44 22.48
C ALA A 41 9.52 -0.91 22.73
N ARG A 42 8.84 -0.12 21.89
CA ARG A 42 8.77 1.34 22.03
C ARG A 42 8.13 1.77 23.35
N SER A 43 7.07 1.09 23.78
CA SER A 43 6.37 1.42 25.03
C SER A 43 7.23 1.23 26.27
N ILE A 44 8.13 0.23 26.27
CA ILE A 44 8.99 -0.10 27.40
C ILE A 44 10.37 0.56 27.34
N THR A 45 10.78 1.11 26.19
CA THR A 45 12.12 1.69 25.99
C THR A 45 12.43 2.79 27.01
N GLY A 46 11.50 3.71 27.24
CA GLY A 46 11.69 4.79 28.21
C GLY A 46 11.90 4.27 29.63
N PRO A 47 10.96 3.47 30.19
CA PRO A 47 11.11 2.84 31.50
C PRO A 47 12.37 1.98 31.64
N LEU A 48 12.71 1.18 30.61
CA LEU A 48 13.91 0.34 30.60
C LEU A 48 15.18 1.18 30.72
N LEU A 49 15.34 2.20 29.87
CA LEU A 49 16.52 3.08 29.93
C LEU A 49 16.60 3.81 31.28
N ALA A 50 15.47 4.28 31.82
CA ALA A 50 15.42 4.92 33.12
C ALA A 50 15.88 3.98 34.25
N SER A 51 15.49 2.69 34.21
CA SER A 51 15.93 1.68 35.17
C SER A 51 17.44 1.43 35.15
N LEU A 52 18.09 1.69 34.01
CA LEU A 52 19.54 1.61 33.81
C LEU A 52 20.26 2.94 34.13
N GLY A 53 19.57 3.89 34.74
CA GLY A 53 20.12 5.19 35.14
C GLY A 53 20.02 6.30 34.08
N ALA A 54 19.24 6.12 33.01
CA ALA A 54 19.03 7.18 32.03
C ALA A 54 18.21 8.32 32.60
N THR A 55 18.67 9.56 32.38
CA THR A 55 17.85 10.75 32.58
C THR A 55 16.86 10.91 31.42
N SER A 56 15.81 11.71 31.61
CA SER A 56 14.87 12.07 30.53
C SER A 56 15.56 12.69 29.32
N LEU A 57 16.65 13.44 29.52
CA LEU A 57 17.48 13.98 28.46
C LEU A 57 18.17 12.86 27.66
N VAL A 58 18.75 11.86 28.32
CA VAL A 58 19.38 10.71 27.65
C VAL A 58 18.34 9.92 26.85
N VAL A 59 17.17 9.64 27.43
CA VAL A 59 16.07 8.95 26.73
C VAL A 59 15.62 9.77 25.50
N GLY A 60 15.50 11.09 25.65
CA GLY A 60 15.15 12.00 24.56
C GLY A 60 16.18 12.00 23.44
N VAL A 61 17.48 12.06 23.77
CA VAL A 61 18.58 12.01 22.79
C VAL A 61 18.59 10.67 22.07
N VAL A 62 18.53 9.54 22.78
CA VAL A 62 18.53 8.20 22.17
C VAL A 62 17.34 8.02 21.23
N THR A 63 16.15 8.45 21.67
CA THR A 63 14.94 8.38 20.84
C THR A 63 15.07 9.30 19.62
N GLY A 64 15.55 10.53 19.81
CA GLY A 64 15.73 11.50 18.74
C GLY A 64 16.74 11.06 17.69
N VAL A 65 17.88 10.50 18.11
CA VAL A 65 18.90 9.92 17.23
C VAL A 65 18.34 8.71 16.49
N GLY A 66 17.65 7.81 17.19
CA GLY A 66 17.03 6.64 16.58
C GLY A 66 15.99 6.99 15.52
N GLU A 67 15.14 7.98 15.79
CA GLU A 67 14.13 8.42 14.82
C GLU A 67 14.76 9.17 13.64
N SER A 68 15.74 10.04 13.89
CA SER A 68 16.48 10.74 12.84
C SER A 68 17.22 9.76 11.93
N ALA A 69 17.91 8.77 12.51
CA ALA A 69 18.57 7.71 11.77
C ALA A 69 17.55 6.90 10.95
N SER A 70 16.39 6.58 11.52
CA SER A 70 15.31 5.88 10.80
C SER A 70 14.84 6.67 9.58
N LEU A 71 14.65 7.97 9.72
CA LEU A 71 14.20 8.85 8.64
C LEU A 71 15.27 9.00 7.55
N MET A 72 16.52 9.28 7.93
CA MET A 72 17.64 9.37 6.97
C MET A 72 17.84 8.06 6.22
N LEU A 73 17.77 6.93 6.92
CA LEU A 73 17.87 5.61 6.30
C LEU A 73 16.70 5.31 5.38
N ARG A 74 15.47 5.74 5.67
CA ARG A 74 14.35 5.59 4.71
C ARG A 74 14.61 6.36 3.41
N LEU A 75 15.20 7.55 3.52
CA LEU A 75 15.58 8.37 2.37
C LEU A 75 16.61 7.67 1.46
N VAL A 76 17.56 6.95 2.06
CA VAL A 76 18.67 6.28 1.35
C VAL A 76 18.31 4.85 0.92
N SER A 77 17.59 4.11 1.77
CA SER A 77 17.21 2.71 1.57
C SER A 77 16.23 2.51 0.42
N GLY A 78 15.32 3.45 0.16
CA GLY A 78 14.41 3.40 -0.99
C GLY A 78 15.18 3.33 -2.32
N PRO A 79 15.92 4.39 -2.71
CA PRO A 79 16.70 4.40 -3.94
C PRO A 79 17.74 3.27 -4.04
N LEU A 80 18.34 2.85 -2.92
CA LEU A 80 19.29 1.72 -2.91
C LEU A 80 18.60 0.38 -3.18
N THR A 81 17.40 0.17 -2.65
CA THR A 81 16.63 -1.04 -2.89
C THR A 81 16.22 -1.13 -4.36
N ASP A 82 15.78 0.00 -4.93
CA ASP A 82 15.37 0.08 -6.33
C ASP A 82 16.55 -0.16 -7.30
N ARG A 83 17.74 0.37 -6.98
CA ARG A 83 18.95 0.16 -7.81
C ARG A 83 19.53 -1.24 -7.71
N THR A 84 19.43 -1.89 -6.55
CA THR A 84 20.00 -3.23 -6.33
C THR A 84 19.07 -4.36 -6.78
N GLY A 85 17.77 -4.10 -6.94
CA GLY A 85 16.76 -5.11 -7.28
C GLY A 85 16.59 -6.20 -6.21
N ARG A 86 17.33 -6.14 -5.09
CA ARG A 86 17.36 -7.15 -4.02
C ARG A 86 16.40 -6.81 -2.89
N PHE A 87 15.16 -6.51 -3.26
CA PHE A 87 14.07 -6.11 -2.37
C PHE A 87 13.89 -7.02 -1.15
N TRP A 88 13.92 -8.33 -1.39
CA TRP A 88 13.72 -9.34 -0.35
C TRP A 88 14.88 -9.42 0.63
N ALA A 89 16.12 -9.19 0.18
CA ALA A 89 17.30 -9.21 1.05
C ALA A 89 17.27 -8.05 2.05
N TRP A 90 16.92 -6.84 1.60
CA TRP A 90 16.76 -5.68 2.48
C TRP A 90 15.61 -5.88 3.47
N THR A 91 14.49 -6.42 3.02
CA THR A 91 13.35 -6.73 3.89
C THR A 91 13.73 -7.75 4.97
N LEU A 92 14.37 -8.87 4.60
CA LEU A 92 14.85 -9.88 5.54
C LEU A 92 15.90 -9.31 6.50
N ALA A 93 16.83 -8.49 6.03
CA ALA A 93 17.84 -7.87 6.87
C ALA A 93 17.21 -6.94 7.93
N GLY A 94 16.22 -6.13 7.54
CA GLY A 94 15.47 -5.28 8.46
C GLY A 94 14.69 -6.08 9.51
N TYR A 95 14.02 -7.16 9.08
CA TYR A 95 13.34 -8.08 10.01
C TYR A 95 14.31 -8.78 10.95
N GLY A 96 15.40 -9.34 10.43
CA GLY A 96 16.44 -10.01 11.21
C GLY A 96 17.05 -9.09 12.26
N LEU A 97 17.35 -7.84 11.88
CA LEU A 97 17.85 -6.84 12.81
C LEU A 97 16.86 -6.56 13.94
N THR A 98 15.56 -6.44 13.66
CA THR A 98 14.54 -6.25 14.73
C THR A 98 14.37 -7.49 15.61
N VAL A 99 14.38 -8.69 15.02
CA VAL A 99 14.23 -9.97 15.74
C VAL A 99 15.39 -10.21 16.69
N VAL A 100 16.59 -9.72 16.36
CA VAL A 100 17.76 -9.81 17.24
C VAL A 100 17.76 -8.67 18.26
N SER A 101 17.48 -7.44 17.84
CA SER A 101 17.63 -6.26 18.71
C SER A 101 16.60 -6.23 19.84
N VAL A 102 15.35 -6.60 19.58
CA VAL A 102 14.26 -6.48 20.57
C VAL A 102 14.41 -7.45 21.75
N PRO A 103 14.70 -8.75 21.56
CA PRO A 103 14.98 -9.65 22.68
C PRO A 103 16.25 -9.26 23.45
N LEU A 104 17.30 -8.82 22.73
CA LEU A 104 18.53 -8.36 23.37
C LEU A 104 18.31 -7.10 24.22
N LEU A 105 17.36 -6.23 23.86
CA LEU A 105 16.97 -5.10 24.71
C LEU A 105 16.46 -5.57 26.08
N GLY A 106 15.69 -6.65 26.12
CA GLY A 106 15.20 -7.23 27.38
C GLY A 106 16.30 -7.82 28.26
N LEU A 107 17.46 -8.14 27.67
CA LEU A 107 18.63 -8.68 28.37
C LEU A 107 19.70 -7.62 28.66
N ALA A 108 19.51 -6.39 28.18
CA ALA A 108 20.49 -5.34 28.30
C ALA A 108 20.58 -4.85 29.76
N SER A 109 21.73 -5.10 30.40
CA SER A 109 22.02 -4.64 31.76
C SER A 109 22.82 -3.33 31.80
N VAL A 110 23.19 -2.80 30.62
CA VAL A 110 24.08 -1.65 30.51
C VAL A 110 23.47 -0.60 29.59
N LEU A 111 23.42 0.64 30.08
CA LEU A 111 22.72 1.75 29.43
C LEU A 111 23.14 2.02 27.99
N TRP A 112 24.45 1.98 27.70
CA TRP A 112 24.95 2.22 26.34
C TRP A 112 24.62 1.05 25.39
N VAL A 113 24.60 -0.19 25.89
CA VAL A 113 24.16 -1.37 25.11
C VAL A 113 22.68 -1.23 24.77
N ALA A 114 21.85 -0.90 25.77
CA ALA A 114 20.42 -0.69 25.57
C ALA A 114 20.15 0.44 24.57
N SER A 115 20.86 1.56 24.70
CA SER A 115 20.74 2.71 23.78
C SER A 115 21.12 2.34 22.33
N GLY A 116 22.21 1.57 22.15
CA GLY A 116 22.63 1.09 20.83
C GLY A 116 21.60 0.13 20.21
N LEU A 117 21.03 -0.76 21.02
CA LEU A 117 20.01 -1.71 20.55
C LEU A 117 18.68 -1.01 20.19
N VAL A 118 18.30 0.06 20.89
CA VAL A 118 17.16 0.91 20.50
C VAL A 118 17.41 1.50 19.12
N ILE A 119 18.60 2.06 18.87
CA ILE A 119 18.92 2.62 17.56
C ILE A 119 18.93 1.54 16.48
N ALA A 120 19.53 0.37 16.74
CA ALA A 120 19.55 -0.77 15.81
C ALA A 120 18.13 -1.24 15.45
N GLU A 121 17.23 -1.27 16.42
CA GLU A 121 15.81 -1.59 16.23
C GLU A 121 15.12 -0.57 15.29
N ARG A 122 15.39 0.73 15.47
CA ARG A 122 14.88 1.81 14.57
C ARG A 122 15.42 1.72 13.15
N VAL A 123 16.69 1.34 13.01
CA VAL A 123 17.37 1.06 11.73
C VAL A 123 16.68 -0.12 11.04
N GLY A 124 16.42 -1.22 11.76
CA GLY A 124 15.75 -2.40 11.21
C GLY A 124 14.35 -2.09 10.66
N LYS A 125 13.56 -1.27 11.39
CA LYS A 125 12.27 -0.78 10.88
C LYS A 125 12.42 0.09 9.63
N ALA A 126 13.41 0.97 9.59
CA ALA A 126 13.65 1.85 8.45
C ALA A 126 13.89 1.05 7.16
N VAL A 127 14.78 0.06 7.25
CA VAL A 127 15.23 -0.74 6.11
C VAL A 127 14.11 -1.59 5.49
N ARG A 128 13.16 -2.09 6.30
CA ARG A 128 12.00 -2.85 5.80
C ARG A 128 10.81 -1.98 5.37
N SER A 129 10.86 -0.66 5.60
CA SER A 129 9.72 0.26 5.34
C SER A 129 9.42 0.50 3.84
N PRO A 130 10.41 0.65 2.93
CA PRO A 130 10.14 0.82 1.50
C PRO A 130 9.35 -0.35 0.93
N ALA A 131 9.54 -1.56 1.47
CA ALA A 131 8.87 -2.75 1.00
C ALA A 131 7.35 -2.73 1.20
N LYS A 132 6.91 -2.29 2.39
CA LYS A 132 5.48 -2.10 2.68
C LYS A 132 4.88 -1.03 1.76
N ALA A 133 5.62 0.05 1.49
CA ALA A 133 5.17 1.13 0.61
C ALA A 133 5.04 0.69 -0.86
N ALA A 134 6.00 -0.09 -1.38
CA ALA A 134 5.95 -0.63 -2.73
C ALA A 134 4.75 -1.57 -2.95
N VAL A 135 4.47 -2.46 -1.99
CA VAL A 135 3.29 -3.34 -2.03
C VAL A 135 2.00 -2.51 -2.02
N GLY A 136 1.91 -1.48 -1.17
CA GLY A 136 0.78 -0.56 -1.15
C GLY A 136 0.59 0.18 -2.48
N ALA A 137 1.68 0.68 -3.07
CA ALA A 137 1.65 1.36 -4.37
C ALA A 137 1.23 0.43 -5.51
N LEU A 138 1.71 -0.82 -5.53
CA LEU A 138 1.30 -1.84 -6.49
C LEU A 138 -0.19 -2.17 -6.36
N ALA A 139 -0.67 -2.41 -5.14
CA ALA A 139 -2.08 -2.68 -4.88
C ALA A 139 -2.97 -1.51 -5.33
N TRP A 140 -2.55 -0.27 -5.04
CA TRP A 140 -3.23 0.94 -5.50
C TRP A 140 -3.22 1.06 -7.03
N GLY A 141 -2.08 0.81 -7.67
CA GLY A 141 -1.94 0.83 -9.13
C GLY A 141 -2.80 -0.21 -9.83
N VAL A 142 -2.92 -1.42 -9.28
CA VAL A 142 -3.83 -2.45 -9.79
C VAL A 142 -5.29 -2.00 -9.66
N ALA A 143 -5.69 -1.45 -8.52
CA ALA A 143 -7.05 -0.95 -8.30
C ALA A 143 -7.42 0.16 -9.31
N LEU A 144 -6.53 1.15 -9.50
CA LEU A 144 -6.72 2.20 -10.50
C LEU A 144 -6.72 1.65 -11.92
N GLY A 145 -5.82 0.71 -12.24
CA GLY A 145 -5.75 0.06 -13.54
C GLY A 145 -7.06 -0.65 -13.89
N VAL A 146 -7.65 -1.40 -12.96
CA VAL A 146 -8.96 -2.05 -13.13
C VAL A 146 -10.05 -0.99 -13.36
N GLN A 147 -10.09 0.05 -12.54
CA GLN A 147 -11.13 1.08 -12.63
C GLN A 147 -11.05 1.86 -13.96
N GLU A 148 -9.87 2.37 -14.32
CA GLU A 148 -9.68 3.24 -15.47
C GLU A 148 -9.76 2.49 -16.80
N SER A 149 -9.24 1.25 -16.86
CA SER A 149 -9.36 0.41 -18.06
C SER A 149 -10.80 -0.01 -18.33
N THR A 150 -11.55 -0.40 -17.29
CA THR A 150 -12.96 -0.81 -17.43
C THR A 150 -13.82 0.35 -17.94
N LEU A 151 -13.60 1.57 -17.43
CA LEU A 151 -14.32 2.76 -17.87
C LEU A 151 -14.02 3.10 -19.34
N ARG A 152 -12.74 3.11 -19.73
CA ARG A 152 -12.34 3.41 -21.12
C ARG A 152 -12.83 2.34 -22.11
N ALA A 153 -12.79 1.07 -21.72
CA ALA A 153 -13.35 -0.02 -22.52
C ALA A 153 -14.86 0.18 -22.77
N THR A 154 -15.62 0.54 -21.72
CA THR A 154 -17.05 0.83 -21.85
C THR A 154 -17.32 2.00 -22.81
N VAL A 155 -16.50 3.06 -22.77
CA VAL A 155 -16.61 4.17 -23.73
C VAL A 155 -16.34 3.70 -25.17
N ALA A 156 -15.38 2.81 -25.38
CA ALA A 156 -15.08 2.26 -26.71
C ALA A 156 -16.18 1.36 -27.27
N ASP A 157 -16.90 0.65 -26.40
CA ASP A 157 -18.03 -0.21 -26.78
C ASP A 157 -19.27 0.60 -27.15
N LEU A 158 -19.48 1.75 -26.51
CA LEU A 158 -20.61 2.65 -26.76
C LEU A 158 -20.43 3.55 -27.98
N VAL A 159 -19.19 3.75 -28.45
CA VAL A 159 -18.87 4.72 -29.50
C VAL A 159 -18.22 4.05 -30.71
N GLY A 160 -18.80 4.28 -31.90
CA GLY A 160 -18.29 3.75 -33.16
C GLY A 160 -16.85 4.20 -33.49
N PRO A 161 -16.10 3.42 -34.30
CA PRO A 161 -14.65 3.58 -34.48
C PRO A 161 -14.20 4.99 -34.87
N GLY A 162 -14.96 5.67 -35.73
CA GLY A 162 -14.63 7.02 -36.23
C GLY A 162 -14.79 8.15 -35.21
N ARG A 163 -15.41 7.93 -34.05
CA ARG A 163 -15.66 8.98 -33.03
C ARG A 163 -14.99 8.70 -31.68
N ARG A 164 -14.22 7.61 -31.55
CA ARG A 164 -13.57 7.21 -30.30
C ARG A 164 -12.59 8.25 -29.76
N ALA A 165 -11.81 8.90 -30.63
CA ALA A 165 -10.88 9.95 -30.24
C ALA A 165 -11.60 11.14 -29.57
N THR A 166 -12.70 11.61 -30.16
CA THR A 166 -13.53 12.68 -29.59
C THR A 166 -14.19 12.25 -28.29
N ALA A 167 -14.72 11.02 -28.23
CA ALA A 167 -15.34 10.49 -27.01
C ALA A 167 -14.35 10.39 -25.84
N TYR A 168 -13.12 9.90 -26.09
CA TYR A 168 -12.07 9.90 -25.09
C TYR A 168 -11.64 11.30 -24.67
N GLY A 169 -11.57 12.25 -25.61
CA GLY A 169 -11.26 13.65 -25.31
C GLY A 169 -12.30 14.30 -24.40
N ILE A 170 -13.59 14.14 -24.71
CA ILE A 170 -14.69 14.66 -23.88
C ILE A 170 -14.70 13.97 -22.52
N PHE A 171 -14.55 12.64 -22.49
CA PHE A 171 -14.49 11.88 -21.24
C PHE A 171 -13.33 12.36 -20.35
N GLY A 172 -12.14 12.54 -20.91
CA GLY A 172 -10.98 13.08 -20.21
C GLY A 172 -11.20 14.50 -19.68
N ALA A 173 -11.84 15.37 -20.48
CA ALA A 173 -12.18 16.73 -20.05
C ALA A 173 -13.14 16.74 -18.85
N VAL A 174 -14.19 15.91 -18.89
CA VAL A 174 -15.15 15.78 -17.78
C VAL A 174 -14.46 15.27 -16.52
N LEU A 175 -13.59 14.25 -16.64
CA LEU A 175 -12.80 13.75 -15.51
C LEU A 175 -11.88 14.84 -14.93
N GLY A 176 -11.20 15.60 -15.79
CA GLY A 176 -10.30 16.68 -15.37
C GLY A 176 -11.04 17.80 -14.62
N VAL A 177 -12.16 18.28 -15.16
CA VAL A 177 -13.00 19.29 -14.51
C VAL A 177 -13.55 18.79 -13.17
N SER A 178 -14.02 17.54 -13.14
CA SER A 178 -14.55 16.94 -11.91
C SER A 178 -13.46 16.78 -10.84
N ALA A 179 -12.25 16.37 -11.23
CA ALA A 179 -11.11 16.24 -10.33
C ALA A 179 -10.68 17.61 -9.78
N ALA A 180 -10.63 18.65 -10.62
CA ALA A 180 -10.30 20.00 -10.18
C ALA A 180 -11.35 20.54 -9.18
N ALA A 181 -12.64 20.39 -9.49
CA ALA A 181 -13.73 20.81 -8.61
C ALA A 181 -13.72 20.04 -7.28
N GLY A 182 -13.54 18.72 -7.33
CA GLY A 182 -13.45 17.87 -6.14
C GLY A 182 -12.23 18.21 -5.28
N GLY A 183 -11.08 18.49 -5.90
CA GLY A 183 -9.87 18.94 -5.23
C GLY A 183 -10.03 20.30 -4.55
N ALA A 184 -10.60 21.28 -5.25
CA ALA A 184 -10.88 22.61 -4.70
C ALA A 184 -11.88 22.54 -3.52
N LEU A 185 -12.95 21.76 -3.67
CA LEU A 185 -13.93 21.51 -2.60
C LEU A 185 -13.26 20.86 -1.40
N SER A 186 -12.47 19.80 -1.61
CA SER A 186 -11.78 19.09 -0.54
C SER A 186 -10.77 19.98 0.19
N GLY A 187 -10.02 20.80 -0.55
CA GLY A 187 -9.10 21.79 0.01
C GLY A 187 -9.81 22.83 0.86
N GLY A 188 -10.90 23.42 0.36
CA GLY A 188 -11.71 24.37 1.13
C GLY A 188 -12.34 23.74 2.38
N LEU A 189 -12.84 22.51 2.29
CA LEU A 189 -13.39 21.78 3.44
C LEU A 189 -12.32 21.45 4.48
N TYR A 190 -11.09 21.17 4.05
CA TYR A 190 -9.97 20.89 4.95
C TYR A 190 -9.63 22.09 5.84
N GLU A 191 -9.63 23.30 5.28
CA GLU A 191 -9.39 24.54 6.05
C GLU A 191 -10.49 24.82 7.07
N VAL A 192 -11.73 24.42 6.79
CA VAL A 192 -12.87 24.61 7.70
C VAL A 192 -12.88 23.55 8.81
N SER A 193 -12.85 22.26 8.46
CA SER A 193 -12.88 21.16 9.42
C SER A 193 -12.60 19.81 8.78
N VAL A 194 -11.62 19.08 9.32
CA VAL A 194 -11.31 17.70 8.93
C VAL A 194 -12.53 16.76 9.10
N ARG A 195 -13.37 16.96 10.12
CA ARG A 195 -14.56 16.10 10.33
C ARG A 195 -15.60 16.30 9.22
N LEU A 196 -15.79 17.54 8.78
CA LEU A 196 -16.70 17.89 7.70
C LEU A 196 -16.21 17.32 6.36
N LEU A 197 -14.92 17.43 6.08
CA LEU A 197 -14.28 16.81 4.91
C LEU A 197 -14.56 15.30 4.88
N VAL A 198 -14.30 14.61 6.00
CA VAL A 198 -14.56 13.16 6.11
C VAL A 198 -16.03 12.84 5.87
N ALA A 199 -16.96 13.58 6.49
CA ALA A 199 -18.39 13.36 6.33
C ALA A 199 -18.87 13.56 4.88
N VAL A 200 -18.47 14.66 4.23
CA VAL A 200 -18.85 14.96 2.84
C VAL A 200 -18.28 13.91 1.88
N THR A 201 -17.03 13.50 2.08
CA THR A 201 -16.38 12.49 1.22
C THR A 201 -17.07 11.13 1.36
N ALA A 202 -17.38 10.72 2.60
CA ALA A 202 -18.09 9.47 2.87
C ALA A 202 -19.50 9.47 2.26
N LEU A 203 -20.25 10.57 2.39
CA LEU A 203 -21.57 10.72 1.77
C LEU A 203 -21.48 10.65 0.23
N GLY A 204 -20.49 11.29 -0.37
CA GLY A 204 -20.24 11.22 -1.81
C GLY A 204 -19.96 9.79 -2.28
N GLN A 205 -19.18 9.00 -1.54
CA GLN A 205 -18.92 7.59 -1.83
C GLN A 205 -20.20 6.74 -1.75
N VAL A 206 -21.03 6.95 -0.72
CA VAL A 206 -22.32 6.27 -0.60
C VAL A 206 -23.22 6.59 -1.79
N LEU A 207 -23.31 7.87 -2.17
CA LEU A 207 -24.10 8.30 -3.33
C LEU A 207 -23.61 7.65 -4.63
N ALA A 208 -22.30 7.59 -4.85
CA ALA A 208 -21.70 6.93 -6.01
C ALA A 208 -22.08 5.44 -6.08
N LEU A 209 -22.04 4.72 -4.95
CA LEU A 209 -22.44 3.31 -4.87
C LEU A 209 -23.94 3.13 -5.16
N VAL A 210 -24.79 4.04 -4.67
CA VAL A 210 -26.23 4.02 -4.95
C VAL A 210 -26.50 4.21 -6.44
N VAL A 211 -25.86 5.21 -7.08
CA VAL A 211 -26.00 5.47 -8.52
C VAL A 211 -25.55 4.26 -9.34
N LEU A 212 -24.41 3.67 -8.99
CA LEU A 212 -23.91 2.47 -9.64
C LEU A 212 -24.89 1.30 -9.49
N ALA A 213 -25.40 1.05 -8.28
CA ALA A 213 -26.35 -0.02 -8.01
C ALA A 213 -27.65 0.15 -8.81
N VAL A 214 -28.20 1.37 -8.89
CA VAL A 214 -29.39 1.69 -9.68
C VAL A 214 -29.12 1.45 -11.17
N THR A 215 -27.97 1.89 -11.67
CA THR A 215 -27.57 1.72 -13.08
C THR A 215 -27.46 0.24 -13.44
N LEU A 216 -26.81 -0.56 -12.59
CA LEU A 216 -26.67 -2.00 -12.79
C LEU A 216 -28.02 -2.74 -12.73
N ARG A 217 -28.93 -2.33 -11.84
CA ARG A 217 -30.29 -2.88 -11.78
C ARG A 217 -31.04 -2.63 -13.09
N ARG A 218 -31.08 -1.39 -13.56
CA ARG A 218 -31.75 -1.01 -14.81
C ARG A 218 -31.19 -1.76 -16.03
N ALA A 219 -29.86 -1.92 -16.11
CA ALA A 219 -29.23 -2.65 -17.21
C ALA A 219 -29.62 -4.15 -17.22
N ARG A 220 -29.76 -4.78 -16.04
CA ARG A 220 -30.21 -6.16 -15.93
C ARG A 220 -31.68 -6.33 -16.34
N ASP A 221 -32.53 -5.39 -15.95
CA ASP A 221 -33.96 -5.45 -16.26
C ASP A 221 -34.20 -5.38 -17.77
N LEU A 222 -33.51 -4.47 -18.48
CA LEU A 222 -33.59 -4.35 -19.94
C LEU A 222 -33.15 -5.62 -20.68
N ARG A 223 -32.10 -6.30 -20.20
CA ARG A 223 -31.66 -7.57 -20.79
C ARG A 223 -32.67 -8.70 -20.58
N ARG A 224 -33.36 -8.73 -19.43
CA ARG A 224 -34.38 -9.74 -19.11
C ARG A 224 -35.66 -9.59 -19.94
N THR A 225 -36.08 -8.37 -20.26
CA THR A 225 -37.22 -8.13 -21.16
C THR A 225 -36.86 -8.49 -22.60
N ALA A 226 -35.65 -8.15 -23.06
CA ALA A 226 -35.19 -8.51 -24.40
C ALA A 226 -35.09 -10.04 -24.62
N SER A 227 -34.69 -10.81 -23.59
CA SER A 227 -34.61 -12.28 -23.67
C SER A 227 -35.96 -13.01 -23.55
N ARG A 228 -37.06 -12.30 -23.23
CA ARG A 228 -38.42 -12.86 -23.13
C ARG A 228 -39.29 -12.53 -24.34
N GLY A 229 -38.85 -11.63 -25.21
CA GLY A 229 -39.53 -11.23 -26.44
C GLY A 229 -39.07 -12.00 -27.70
N VAL A 230 -38.25 -13.04 -27.52
CA VAL A 230 -37.82 -14.02 -28.53
C VAL A 230 -38.37 -15.37 -28.11
#